data_AF-A0A7Y1U1M8-F1
#
_entry.id   AF-A0A7Y1U1M8-F1
#
_cell.length_a   1.000
_cell.length_b   1.000
_cell.length_c   1.000
_cell.angle_alpha   90.00
_cell.angle_beta   90.00
_cell.angle_gamma   90.00
#
_symmetry.space_group_name_H-M   'P 1'
#
loop_
_entity.id
_entity.type
_entity.pdbx_description
1 polymer ?
#
loop_
_entity_poly.entity_id
_entity_poly.type
_entity_poly.pdbx_seq_one_letter_code
_entity_poly.pdbx_strand_id
1 'polypeptide(L)'
;DVVTEAGGFVIIDLQPGRANFLDQAKRYEEFLRLPNVGLALDPEWRIGPNALPLQRIGSVSADEVNAVSDWLVELVHEETLPQKPFVIHQFLRSMVPDREDINTPPELATVIHVDGQGGLAAKFQTYRNVTGQEITTDQKLWWGWKNFYDEDRPVARPDQVWNADPLPVIITFQ
;
A
#
# COMPACT_ATOMS: atom_id res chain seq x y z
N ASP A 1 20.97 -3.44 2.47
CA ASP A 1 22.36 -3.30 1.99
C ASP A 1 22.46 -3.48 0.48
N VAL A 2 22.40 -4.71 -0.08
CA VAL A 2 22.61 -4.91 -1.54
C VAL A 2 21.69 -4.07 -2.45
N VAL A 3 20.38 -4.07 -2.21
CA VAL A 3 19.41 -3.29 -3.02
C VAL A 3 19.65 -1.79 -2.87
N THR A 4 19.91 -1.36 -1.64
CA THR A 4 20.00 0.05 -1.28
C THR A 4 21.31 0.67 -1.76
N GLU A 5 22.43 -0.07 -1.70
CA GLU A 5 23.73 0.33 -2.25
C GLU A 5 23.72 0.38 -3.79
N ALA A 6 22.92 -0.47 -4.44
CA ALA A 6 22.70 -0.43 -5.87
C ALA A 6 21.81 0.74 -6.35
N GLY A 7 21.39 1.62 -5.43
CA GLY A 7 20.49 2.76 -5.73
C GLY A 7 19.02 2.37 -5.87
N GLY A 8 18.65 1.15 -5.49
CA GLY A 8 17.27 0.68 -5.48
C GLY A 8 16.48 1.18 -4.27
N PHE A 9 15.16 1.02 -4.34
CA PHE A 9 14.23 1.24 -3.24
C PHE A 9 13.72 -0.10 -2.71
N VAL A 10 13.48 -0.16 -1.41
CA VAL A 10 12.84 -1.30 -0.74
C VAL A 10 11.52 -0.80 -0.16
N ILE A 11 10.46 -1.59 -0.32
CA ILE A 11 9.19 -1.36 0.37
C ILE A 11 8.91 -2.62 1.19
N ILE A 12 8.87 -2.47 2.52
CA ILE A 12 8.60 -3.59 3.43
C ILE A 12 7.09 -3.83 3.45
N ASP A 13 6.64 -4.98 2.98
CA ASP A 13 5.22 -5.34 2.94
C ASP A 13 4.78 -6.04 4.23
N LEU A 14 3.87 -5.38 4.96
CA LEU A 14 3.35 -5.86 6.23
C LEU A 14 2.07 -6.66 6.04
N GLN A 15 2.14 -7.94 6.39
CA GLN A 15 0.98 -8.82 6.53
C GLN A 15 0.81 -9.15 8.02
N PRO A 16 -0.04 -8.40 8.77
CA PRO A 16 0.04 -8.37 10.23
C PRO A 16 -0.62 -9.55 10.92
N GLY A 17 -1.47 -10.31 10.21
CA GLY A 17 -2.29 -11.34 10.82
C GLY A 17 -3.15 -10.72 11.92
N ARG A 18 -2.92 -11.13 13.16
CA ARG A 18 -3.65 -10.65 14.36
C ARG A 18 -3.01 -9.43 15.02
N ALA A 19 -1.78 -9.09 14.68
CA ALA A 19 -1.15 -7.88 15.19
C ALA A 19 -1.84 -6.64 14.59
N ASN A 20 -1.66 -5.49 15.22
CA ASN A 20 -1.88 -4.22 14.52
C ASN A 20 -0.64 -3.87 13.69
N PHE A 21 -0.81 -3.02 12.68
CA PHE A 21 0.29 -2.65 11.80
C PHE A 21 1.42 -1.90 12.51
N LEU A 22 1.11 -1.02 13.46
CA LEU A 22 2.12 -0.22 14.17
C LEU A 22 3.11 -1.10 14.94
N ASP A 23 2.60 -2.09 15.67
CA ASP A 23 3.43 -3.05 16.42
C ASP A 23 4.31 -3.88 15.49
N GLN A 24 3.85 -4.17 14.27
CA GLN A 24 4.65 -4.89 13.28
C GLN A 24 5.70 -3.96 12.63
N ALA A 25 5.32 -2.73 12.29
CA ALA A 25 6.20 -1.73 11.69
C ALA A 25 7.40 -1.41 12.60
N LYS A 26 7.17 -1.24 13.90
CA LYS A 26 8.22 -1.01 14.91
C LYS A 26 9.26 -2.13 14.99
N ARG A 27 8.94 -3.37 14.59
CA ARG A 27 9.92 -4.47 14.55
C ARG A 27 10.93 -4.30 13.41
N TYR A 28 10.58 -3.51 12.39
CA TYR A 28 11.41 -3.21 11.24
C TYR A 28 11.96 -1.78 11.26
N GLU A 29 11.88 -1.10 12.41
CA GLU A 29 12.32 0.29 12.58
C GLU A 29 13.76 0.50 12.12
N GLU A 30 14.68 -0.43 12.41
CA GLU A 30 16.08 -0.34 11.99
C GLU A 30 16.24 -0.15 10.48
N PHE A 31 15.36 -0.79 9.69
CA PHE A 31 15.36 -0.65 8.24
C PHE A 31 14.62 0.60 7.79
N LEU A 32 13.54 0.95 8.48
CA LEU A 32 12.75 2.15 8.15
C LEU A 32 13.51 3.45 8.45
N ARG A 33 14.55 3.42 9.30
CA ARG A 33 15.51 4.52 9.46
C ARG A 33 16.42 4.73 8.24
N LEU A 34 16.43 3.83 7.25
CA LEU A 34 17.21 4.00 6.01
C LEU A 34 16.46 4.89 5.00
N PRO A 35 17.16 5.75 4.22
CA PRO A 35 16.54 6.76 3.36
C PRO A 35 15.71 6.19 2.20
N ASN A 36 16.07 5.02 1.69
CA ASN A 36 15.43 4.38 0.52
C ASN A 36 14.57 3.16 0.89
N VAL A 37 14.12 3.08 2.14
CA VAL A 37 13.20 2.05 2.62
C VAL A 37 11.85 2.70 2.97
N GLY A 38 10.80 2.27 2.27
CA GLY A 38 9.40 2.60 2.53
C GLY A 38 8.65 1.44 3.18
N LEU A 39 7.36 1.64 3.41
CA LEU A 39 6.48 0.69 4.09
C LEU A 39 5.21 0.46 3.27
N ALA A 40 4.78 -0.79 3.16
CA ALA A 40 3.49 -1.17 2.63
C ALA A 40 2.64 -1.82 3.73
N LEU A 41 1.36 -1.46 3.79
CA LEU A 41 0.36 -2.10 4.63
C LEU A 41 -0.53 -2.95 3.74
N ASP A 42 -0.69 -4.24 4.07
CA ASP A 42 -1.59 -5.15 3.38
C ASP A 42 -2.80 -5.52 4.26
N PRO A 43 -3.92 -4.78 4.15
CA PRO A 43 -5.12 -5.02 4.92
C PRO A 43 -5.75 -6.38 4.68
N GLU A 44 -5.46 -7.07 3.55
CA GLU A 44 -6.01 -8.39 3.28
C GLU A 44 -5.67 -9.38 4.41
N TRP A 45 -4.49 -9.23 5.00
CA TRP A 45 -3.98 -10.09 6.06
C TRP A 45 -4.27 -9.56 7.45
N ARG A 46 -4.91 -8.40 7.57
CA ARG A 46 -5.33 -7.83 8.86
C ARG A 46 -6.61 -8.49 9.34
N ILE A 47 -6.44 -9.52 10.17
CA ILE A 47 -7.54 -10.34 10.67
C ILE A 47 -7.80 -10.10 12.16
N GLY A 48 -9.06 -10.24 12.57
CA GLY A 48 -9.46 -10.09 13.97
C GLY A 48 -8.88 -11.19 14.89
N PRO A 49 -8.94 -11.01 16.22
CA PRO A 49 -8.27 -11.88 17.19
C PRO A 49 -8.69 -13.36 17.10
N ASN A 50 -9.96 -13.61 16.73
CA ASN A 50 -10.53 -14.96 16.63
C ASN A 50 -10.62 -15.48 15.19
N ALA A 51 -10.09 -14.74 14.21
CA ALA A 51 -10.14 -15.13 12.82
C ALA A 51 -9.02 -16.11 12.47
N LEU A 52 -9.28 -16.96 11.47
CA LEU A 52 -8.28 -17.78 10.81
C LEU A 52 -7.86 -17.12 9.50
N PRO A 53 -6.57 -17.23 9.11
CA PRO A 53 -6.11 -16.79 7.80
C PRO A 53 -6.90 -17.42 6.65
N LEU A 54 -6.97 -16.74 5.50
CA LEU A 54 -7.58 -17.23 4.25
C LEU A 54 -9.08 -17.53 4.29
N GLN A 55 -9.79 -17.21 5.37
CA GLN A 55 -11.25 -17.40 5.44
C GLN A 55 -12.04 -16.18 4.98
N ARG A 56 -11.43 -15.01 5.05
CA ARG A 56 -11.99 -13.74 4.59
C ARG A 56 -10.85 -12.76 4.33
N ILE A 57 -11.13 -11.80 3.47
CA ILE A 57 -10.28 -10.63 3.27
C ILE A 57 -10.37 -9.78 4.53
N GLY A 58 -9.21 -9.40 5.06
CA GLY A 58 -9.07 -8.53 6.22
C GLY A 58 -9.51 -7.10 5.95
N SER A 59 -9.40 -6.27 6.99
CA SER A 59 -9.71 -4.85 6.94
C SER A 59 -8.92 -4.08 7.98
N VAL A 60 -8.65 -2.82 7.70
CA VAL A 60 -8.03 -1.86 8.63
C VAL A 60 -8.82 -0.56 8.59
N SER A 61 -8.91 0.14 9.74
CA SER A 61 -9.49 1.48 9.78
C SER A 61 -8.47 2.54 9.36
N ALA A 62 -8.95 3.71 8.93
CA ALA A 62 -8.11 4.87 8.71
C ALA A 62 -7.31 5.25 9.96
N ASP A 63 -7.88 5.13 11.16
CA ASP A 63 -7.19 5.38 12.42
C ASP A 63 -5.93 4.51 12.61
N GLU A 64 -5.99 3.22 12.30
CA GLU A 64 -4.82 2.33 12.43
C GLU A 64 -3.78 2.64 11.34
N VAL A 65 -4.21 3.02 10.13
CA VAL A 65 -3.30 3.51 9.07
C VAL A 65 -2.63 4.83 9.47
N ASN A 66 -3.39 5.78 10.01
CA ASN A 66 -2.91 7.07 10.46
C ASN A 66 -1.92 6.92 11.62
N ALA A 67 -2.15 6.00 12.56
CA ALA A 67 -1.21 5.71 13.63
C ALA A 67 0.16 5.22 13.11
N VAL A 68 0.18 4.47 12.01
CA VAL A 68 1.44 4.07 11.35
C VAL A 68 2.07 5.25 10.61
N SER A 69 1.26 6.02 9.89
CA SER A 69 1.70 7.22 9.17
C SER A 69 2.37 8.22 10.10
N ASP A 70 1.72 8.57 11.22
CA ASP A 70 2.22 9.55 12.19
C ASP A 70 3.55 9.10 12.81
N TRP A 71 3.65 7.82 13.19
CA TRP A 71 4.90 7.25 13.68
C TRP A 71 6.01 7.26 12.62
N LEU A 72 5.69 6.99 11.35
CA LEU A 72 6.68 7.02 10.26
C LEU A 72 7.11 8.46 9.94
N VAL A 73 6.23 9.46 10.09
CA VAL A 73 6.56 10.90 9.99
C VAL A 73 7.55 11.29 11.08
N GLU A 74 7.33 10.88 12.34
CA GLU A 74 8.27 11.12 13.43
C GLU A 74 9.66 10.55 13.07
N LEU A 75 9.72 9.34 12.53
CA LEU A 75 10.97 8.72 12.09
C LEU A 75 11.66 9.51 10.98
N VAL A 76 10.89 10.03 10.02
CA VAL A 76 11.41 10.88 8.94
C VAL A 76 12.02 12.17 9.49
N HIS A 77 11.38 12.79 10.49
CA HIS A 77 11.90 14.00 11.13
C HIS A 77 13.14 13.72 11.99
N GLU A 78 13.10 12.69 12.83
CA GLU A 78 14.21 12.30 13.71
C GLU A 78 15.52 12.06 12.94
N GLU A 79 15.43 11.33 11.84
CA GLU A 79 16.58 10.90 11.05
C GLU A 79 16.85 11.82 9.84
N THR A 80 16.09 12.91 9.69
CA THR A 80 16.19 13.85 8.56
C THR A 80 16.11 13.12 7.21
N LEU A 81 15.15 12.20 7.07
CA LEU A 81 15.01 11.33 5.91
C LEU A 81 14.32 12.05 4.75
N PRO A 82 14.56 11.62 3.50
CA PRO A 82 13.72 12.04 2.38
C PRO A 82 12.29 11.52 2.55
N GLN A 83 11.36 12.05 1.73
CA GLN A 83 9.99 11.54 1.65
C GLN A 83 9.99 10.02 1.43
N LYS A 84 9.21 9.28 2.21
CA LYS A 84 9.13 7.82 2.13
C LYS A 84 7.93 7.34 1.33
N PRO A 85 8.06 6.28 0.51
CA PRO A 85 6.91 5.56 0.00
C PRO A 85 6.10 4.96 1.15
N PHE A 86 4.80 5.26 1.20
CA PHE A 86 3.86 4.66 2.14
C PHE A 86 2.71 4.05 1.33
N VAL A 87 2.74 2.73 1.15
CA VAL A 87 1.85 2.01 0.26
C VAL A 87 0.73 1.35 1.07
N ILE A 88 -0.49 1.42 0.57
CA ILE A 88 -1.65 0.76 1.16
C ILE A 88 -2.26 -0.11 0.07
N HIS A 89 -2.23 -1.42 0.27
CA HIS A 89 -2.83 -2.37 -0.66
C HIS A 89 -4.35 -2.32 -0.56
N GLN A 90 -5.02 -2.23 -1.70
CA GLN A 90 -6.48 -2.20 -1.73
C GLN A 90 -7.04 -2.66 -3.07
N PHE A 91 -7.87 -3.70 -3.03
CA PHE A 91 -8.66 -4.15 -4.18
C PHE A 91 -10.16 -4.29 -3.87
N LEU A 92 -10.55 -4.21 -2.60
CA LEU A 92 -11.95 -4.07 -2.18
C LEU A 92 -12.12 -2.82 -1.33
N ARG A 93 -13.28 -2.14 -1.45
CA ARG A 93 -13.62 -1.00 -0.59
C ARG A 93 -13.58 -1.38 0.89
N SER A 94 -14.04 -2.59 1.23
CA SER A 94 -14.10 -3.06 2.62
C SER A 94 -12.73 -3.27 3.29
N MET A 95 -11.63 -3.29 2.54
CA MET A 95 -10.29 -3.40 3.12
C MET A 95 -9.90 -2.16 3.92
N VAL A 96 -10.37 -0.99 3.49
CA VAL A 96 -10.19 0.31 4.16
C VAL A 96 -11.53 1.06 4.01
N PRO A 97 -12.52 0.77 4.87
CA PRO A 97 -13.90 1.21 4.67
C PRO A 97 -14.09 2.73 4.79
N ASP A 98 -13.23 3.37 5.56
CA ASP A 98 -13.16 4.79 5.96
C ASP A 98 -11.93 5.50 5.35
N ARG A 99 -11.50 5.09 4.15
CA ARG A 99 -10.27 5.56 3.50
C ARG A 99 -10.19 7.08 3.31
N GLU A 100 -11.34 7.74 3.17
CA GLU A 100 -11.46 9.21 3.10
C GLU A 100 -10.84 9.92 4.32
N ASP A 101 -10.75 9.24 5.47
CA ASP A 101 -10.20 9.77 6.72
C ASP A 101 -8.68 9.52 6.87
N ILE A 102 -8.01 8.94 5.85
CA ILE A 102 -6.56 8.76 5.86
C ILE A 102 -5.84 10.10 5.65
N ASN A 103 -4.93 10.42 6.56
CA ASN A 103 -4.03 11.56 6.45
C ASN A 103 -2.92 11.28 5.43
N THR A 104 -2.60 12.29 4.61
CA THR A 104 -1.51 12.21 3.61
C THR A 104 -0.45 13.28 3.89
N PRO A 105 0.38 13.09 4.93
CA PRO A 105 1.41 14.07 5.29
C PRO A 105 2.49 14.17 4.20
N PRO A 106 3.10 15.34 3.98
CA PRO A 106 4.08 15.54 2.91
C PRO A 106 5.37 14.72 3.08
N GLU A 107 5.68 14.21 4.27
CA GLU A 107 6.79 13.31 4.54
C GLU A 107 6.59 11.92 3.93
N LEU A 108 5.35 11.56 3.58
CA LEU A 108 5.00 10.28 3.00
C LEU A 108 4.38 10.46 1.61
N ALA A 109 4.89 9.70 0.64
CA ALA A 109 4.20 9.50 -0.63
C ALA A 109 3.15 8.39 -0.43
N THR A 110 1.95 8.78 0.02
CA THR A 110 0.86 7.81 0.24
C THR A 110 0.32 7.29 -1.09
N VAL A 111 0.46 5.99 -1.33
CA VAL A 111 0.02 5.31 -2.55
C VAL A 111 -1.05 4.29 -2.22
N ILE A 112 -2.22 4.40 -2.85
CA ILE A 112 -3.18 3.30 -2.87
C ILE A 112 -2.80 2.37 -4.02
N HIS A 113 -2.38 1.15 -3.67
CA HIS A 113 -1.84 0.18 -4.61
C HIS A 113 -2.85 -0.93 -4.86
N VAL A 114 -3.37 -0.97 -6.09
CA VAL A 114 -4.43 -1.90 -6.49
C VAL A 114 -3.82 -3.25 -6.85
N ASP A 115 -4.05 -4.24 -6.00
CA ASP A 115 -3.44 -5.56 -6.06
C ASP A 115 -4.45 -6.71 -6.11
N GLY A 116 -5.62 -6.46 -6.67
CA GLY A 116 -6.58 -7.53 -6.99
C GLY A 116 -6.13 -8.31 -8.22
N GLN A 117 -6.21 -9.64 -8.17
CA GLN A 117 -5.84 -10.53 -9.29
C GLN A 117 -7.02 -10.87 -10.22
N GLY A 118 -6.73 -11.33 -11.43
CA GLY A 118 -7.70 -12.00 -12.30
C GLY A 118 -7.61 -11.62 -13.78
N GLY A 119 -8.68 -11.86 -14.52
CA GLY A 119 -8.74 -11.52 -15.94
C GLY A 119 -8.63 -10.01 -16.17
N LEU A 120 -8.04 -9.62 -17.31
CA LEU A 120 -7.71 -8.23 -17.62
C LEU A 120 -8.89 -7.24 -17.41
N ALA A 121 -10.10 -7.60 -17.86
CA ALA A 121 -11.28 -6.76 -17.68
C ALA A 121 -11.65 -6.54 -16.20
N ALA A 122 -11.52 -7.59 -15.38
CA ALA A 122 -11.77 -7.52 -13.94
C ALA A 122 -10.70 -6.65 -13.25
N LYS A 123 -9.42 -6.82 -13.59
CA LYS A 123 -8.30 -5.97 -13.14
C LYS A 123 -8.58 -4.48 -13.34
N PHE A 124 -8.89 -4.07 -14.57
CA PHE A 124 -9.20 -2.68 -14.87
C PHE A 124 -10.50 -2.19 -14.20
N GLN A 125 -11.48 -3.07 -14.01
CA GLN A 125 -12.69 -2.71 -13.26
C GLN A 125 -12.38 -2.47 -11.78
N THR A 126 -11.58 -3.34 -11.16
CA THR A 126 -11.11 -3.17 -9.78
C THR A 126 -10.32 -1.87 -9.64
N TYR A 127 -9.42 -1.58 -10.57
CA TYR A 127 -8.67 -0.33 -10.59
C TYR A 127 -9.59 0.89 -10.58
N ARG A 128 -10.54 0.96 -11.53
CA ARG A 128 -11.54 2.06 -11.57
C ARG A 128 -12.40 2.15 -10.31
N ASN A 129 -12.78 1.02 -9.73
CA ASN A 129 -13.61 0.99 -8.52
C ASN A 129 -12.85 1.53 -7.30
N VAL A 130 -11.54 1.25 -7.20
CA VAL A 130 -10.70 1.73 -6.10
C VAL A 130 -10.33 3.20 -6.32
N THR A 131 -9.90 3.58 -7.51
CA THR A 131 -9.49 4.97 -7.82
C THR A 131 -10.66 5.94 -7.83
N GLY A 132 -11.88 5.44 -8.08
CA GLY A 132 -13.12 6.22 -8.08
C GLY A 132 -13.83 6.33 -6.73
N GLN A 133 -13.30 5.77 -5.61
CA GLN A 133 -13.92 6.05 -4.30
C GLN A 133 -13.59 7.47 -3.84
N GLU A 134 -14.42 7.98 -2.93
CA GLU A 134 -14.33 9.33 -2.40
C GLU A 134 -12.99 9.61 -1.72
N ILE A 135 -12.47 10.81 -1.96
CA ILE A 135 -11.29 11.38 -1.31
C ILE A 135 -11.65 12.80 -0.88
N THR A 136 -11.06 13.28 0.21
CA THR A 136 -11.23 14.68 0.61
C THR A 136 -10.38 15.60 -0.25
N THR A 137 -10.68 16.90 -0.29
CA THR A 137 -9.96 17.88 -1.13
C THR A 137 -8.49 18.05 -0.73
N ASP A 138 -8.14 17.69 0.51
CA ASP A 138 -6.81 17.88 1.08
C ASP A 138 -5.93 16.63 0.93
N GLN A 139 -6.53 15.48 0.59
CA GLN A 139 -5.79 14.23 0.36
C GLN A 139 -4.96 14.30 -0.92
N LYS A 140 -3.66 14.01 -0.78
CA LYS A 140 -2.71 13.84 -1.90
C LYS A 140 -2.35 12.36 -2.02
N LEU A 141 -3.19 11.61 -2.74
CA LEU A 141 -2.97 10.19 -3.00
C LEU A 141 -2.33 9.97 -4.36
N TRP A 142 -1.42 9.01 -4.40
CA TRP A 142 -0.92 8.41 -5.63
C TRP A 142 -1.56 7.03 -5.84
N TRP A 143 -1.45 6.54 -7.07
CA TRP A 143 -2.07 5.28 -7.46
C TRP A 143 -1.04 4.27 -7.90
N GLY A 144 -1.28 3.01 -7.57
CA GLY A 144 -0.40 1.91 -7.90
C GLY A 144 -1.13 0.71 -8.50
N TRP A 145 -0.39 -0.13 -9.21
CA TRP A 145 -0.90 -1.31 -9.90
C TRP A 145 0.02 -2.52 -9.64
N LYS A 146 -0.53 -3.67 -9.26
CA LYS A 146 0.22 -4.94 -9.25
C LYS A 146 -0.10 -5.76 -10.49
N ASN A 147 0.89 -6.39 -11.10
CA ASN A 147 0.72 -7.50 -12.04
C ASN A 147 1.08 -8.81 -11.33
N PHE A 148 0.26 -9.84 -11.50
CA PHE A 148 0.54 -11.19 -11.01
C PHE A 148 0.88 -12.10 -12.19
N TYR A 149 2.04 -12.75 -12.18
CA TYR A 149 2.51 -13.55 -13.31
C TYR A 149 1.65 -14.80 -13.58
N ASP A 150 1.17 -15.45 -12.52
CA ASP A 150 0.50 -16.75 -12.62
C ASP A 150 -1.04 -16.66 -12.50
N GLU A 151 -1.52 -15.68 -11.74
CA GLU A 151 -2.93 -15.43 -11.43
C GLU A 151 -3.63 -14.53 -12.44
N ASP A 152 -2.92 -13.59 -13.07
CA ASP A 152 -3.49 -12.74 -14.11
C ASP A 152 -3.45 -13.45 -15.47
N ARG A 153 -4.63 -13.61 -16.08
CA ARG A 153 -4.77 -14.31 -17.37
C ARG A 153 -5.62 -13.51 -18.35
N PRO A 154 -5.01 -12.83 -19.35
CA PRO A 154 -3.57 -12.56 -19.49
C PRO A 154 -3.08 -11.48 -18.51
N VAL A 155 -1.78 -11.48 -18.22
CA VAL A 155 -1.08 -10.36 -17.53
C VAL A 155 -1.21 -9.08 -18.36
N ALA A 156 -1.48 -7.95 -17.71
CA ALA A 156 -1.57 -6.66 -18.38
C ALA A 156 -0.22 -6.23 -18.95
N ARG A 157 -0.20 -5.82 -20.22
CA ARG A 157 1.01 -5.31 -20.87
C ARG A 157 1.34 -3.88 -20.43
N PRO A 158 2.61 -3.45 -20.55
CA PRO A 158 3.02 -2.09 -20.21
C PRO A 158 2.18 -1.00 -20.89
N ASP A 159 1.85 -1.15 -22.18
CA ASP A 159 1.01 -0.18 -22.91
C ASP A 159 -0.41 -0.07 -22.34
N GLN A 160 -0.93 -1.16 -21.78
CA GLN A 160 -2.27 -1.18 -21.21
C GLN A 160 -2.30 -0.50 -19.84
N VAL A 161 -1.29 -0.78 -18.99
CA VAL A 161 -1.16 -0.14 -17.68
C VAL A 161 -0.83 1.34 -17.81
N TRP A 162 -0.01 1.73 -18.79
CA TRP A 162 0.29 3.13 -19.10
C TRP A 162 -0.93 3.96 -19.49
N ASN A 163 -1.96 3.32 -20.06
CA ASN A 163 -3.22 3.97 -20.44
C ASN A 163 -4.31 3.85 -19.35
N ALA A 164 -3.98 3.35 -18.16
CA ALA A 164 -4.89 3.37 -17.03
C ALA A 164 -5.12 4.81 -16.54
N ASP A 165 -6.35 5.09 -16.09
CA ASP A 165 -6.75 6.39 -15.56
C ASP A 165 -7.32 6.19 -14.15
N PRO A 166 -6.74 6.83 -13.12
CA PRO A 166 -5.50 7.63 -13.12
C PRO A 166 -4.25 6.81 -13.48
N LEU A 167 -3.19 7.46 -13.96
CA LEU A 167 -1.91 6.81 -14.28
C LEU A 167 -1.26 6.26 -13.00
N PRO A 168 -0.95 4.94 -12.90
CA PRO A 168 -0.22 4.40 -11.77
C PRO A 168 1.22 4.93 -11.74
N VAL A 169 1.69 5.38 -10.58
CA VAL A 169 3.08 5.83 -10.37
C VAL A 169 3.99 4.72 -9.90
N ILE A 170 3.42 3.65 -9.34
CA ILE A 170 4.13 2.42 -8.98
C ILE A 170 3.47 1.24 -9.66
N ILE A 171 4.28 0.42 -10.33
CA ILE A 171 3.84 -0.82 -10.95
C ILE A 171 4.72 -1.94 -10.39
N THR A 172 4.11 -2.87 -9.66
CA THR A 172 4.81 -4.02 -9.07
C THR A 172 4.47 -5.29 -9.82
N PHE A 173 5.34 -6.28 -9.69
CA PHE A 173 5.17 -7.61 -10.28
C PHE A 173 5.37 -8.65 -9.18
N GLN A 174 4.49 -9.65 -9.12
CA GLN A 174 4.56 -10.78 -8.20
C GLN A 174 4.29 -12.09 -8.93
#